data_AF-A0A2M7T8A6-F1
#
_entry.id   AF-A0A2M7T8A6-F1
#
_cell.length_a   1.000
_cell.length_b   1.000
_cell.length_c   1.000
_cell.angle_alpha   90.00
_cell.angle_beta   90.00
_cell.angle_gamma   90.00
#
_symmetry.space_group_name_H-M   'P 1'
#
loop_
_entity.id
_entity.type
_entity.pdbx_description
1 polymer ?
#
loop_
_entity_poly.entity_id
_entity_poly.type
_entity_poly.pdbx_seq_one_letter_code
_entity_poly.pdbx_strand_id
1 'polypeptide(L)'
;MAGTLTQEEINALLSSSASGMEPLEEEPLGSSTDSKHVRLYNFRHPDKFSKSHLSTMELIYEGFSRHLKTALFVYVRQSINFSLASVEQQSFEEYVESLPTPSSLITFKMKDLPGSAVLEISPELTFLILDRLLGGMGDQPTKVRDLTEIETVIIRKVSERILMAFRMAWSEIHDVEPSIKSLETNPQLLQVVPPNEIVATATLEVRIGEATGAMSVCLPYLTLESVMPKLSRQVWFSAKFENKDGEKAENSRIRGNISKVKLPVSIELGRTKISINDLLQLKPGDSIQLDTPANHDVRVLVNGRIKFYAQPGVIGKRLAVKTTRVAD
;
A
#
# COMPACT_ATOMS: atom_id res chain seq x y z
N MET A 1 5.46 53.31 23.75
CA MET A 1 4.09 53.67 24.17
C MET A 1 3.13 52.83 23.37
N ALA A 2 2.54 51.82 24.03
CA ALA A 2 1.53 50.95 23.44
C ALA A 2 0.21 51.73 23.39
N GLY A 3 -0.39 51.83 22.20
CA GLY A 3 -1.72 52.40 22.04
C GLY A 3 -2.74 51.44 22.66
N THR A 4 -3.35 51.85 23.76
CA THR A 4 -4.49 51.15 24.36
C THR A 4 -5.69 51.25 23.41
N LEU A 5 -6.19 50.11 22.95
CA LEU A 5 -7.45 50.02 22.20
C LEU A 5 -8.58 50.69 22.98
N THR A 6 -9.46 51.39 22.28
CA THR A 6 -10.58 52.11 22.90
C THR A 6 -11.69 51.13 23.30
N GLN A 7 -12.47 51.47 24.34
CA GLN A 7 -13.56 50.61 24.83
C GLN A 7 -14.61 50.29 23.75
N GLU A 8 -14.73 51.12 22.71
CA GLU A 8 -15.64 50.90 21.57
C GLU A 8 -15.17 49.76 20.66
N GLU A 9 -13.86 49.64 20.43
CA GLU A 9 -13.27 48.55 19.63
C GLU A 9 -13.37 47.20 20.35
N ILE A 10 -13.23 47.22 21.68
CA ILE A 10 -13.41 46.03 22.53
C ILE A 10 -14.87 45.55 22.48
N ASN A 11 -15.83 46.47 22.53
CA ASN A 11 -17.25 46.14 22.47
C ASN A 11 -17.70 45.66 21.08
N ALA A 12 -17.08 46.14 20.00
CA ALA A 12 -17.33 45.67 18.64
C ALA A 12 -16.83 44.22 18.42
N LEU A 13 -15.69 43.86 19.02
CA LEU A 13 -15.18 42.49 18.96
C LEU A 13 -16.00 41.53 19.83
N LEU A 14 -16.44 41.95 21.02
CA LEU A 14 -17.28 41.14 21.91
C LEU A 14 -18.68 40.87 21.34
N SER A 15 -19.29 41.82 20.62
CA SER A 15 -20.61 41.62 20.01
C SER A 15 -20.56 40.68 18.81
N SER A 16 -19.47 40.72 18.03
CA SER A 16 -19.23 39.81 16.90
C SER A 16 -18.98 38.35 17.32
N SER A 17 -18.49 38.14 18.55
CA SER A 17 -18.29 36.81 19.15
C SER A 17 -19.55 36.24 19.82
N ALA A 18 -20.49 37.08 20.26
CA ALA A 18 -21.66 36.65 21.05
C ALA A 18 -22.92 36.41 20.22
N SER A 19 -22.95 36.87 18.96
CA SER A 19 -24.04 36.61 18.03
C SER A 19 -23.57 35.59 16.99
N GLY A 20 -23.72 34.32 17.33
CA GLY A 20 -23.68 33.27 16.32
C GLY A 20 -24.81 33.51 15.33
N MET A 21 -24.45 33.83 14.08
CA MET A 21 -25.38 33.83 12.96
C MET A 21 -24.71 33.22 11.74
N GLU A 22 -25.30 32.10 11.35
CA GLU A 22 -25.80 31.75 10.02
C GLU A 22 -25.18 32.49 8.81
N PRO A 23 -24.84 31.73 7.75
CA PRO A 23 -24.15 32.27 6.59
C PRO A 23 -25.09 33.17 5.79
N LEU A 24 -24.67 34.42 5.57
CA LEU A 24 -25.27 35.30 4.58
C LEU A 24 -25.00 34.73 3.19
N GLU A 25 -26.07 34.45 2.45
CA GLU A 25 -26.06 34.16 1.02
C GLU A 25 -25.56 35.39 0.25
N GLU A 26 -24.34 35.33 -0.27
CA GLU A 26 -23.86 36.24 -1.32
C GLU A 26 -24.10 35.60 -2.69
N GLU A 27 -25.02 36.19 -3.47
CA GLU A 27 -25.17 35.89 -4.89
C GLU A 27 -23.91 36.29 -5.70
N PRO A 28 -23.56 35.55 -6.77
CA PRO A 28 -22.23 35.57 -7.33
C PRO A 28 -22.02 36.73 -8.31
N LEU A 29 -21.11 37.66 -8.00
CA LEU A 29 -20.47 38.46 -9.03
C LEU A 29 -19.33 37.66 -9.66
N GLY A 30 -19.52 37.29 -10.92
CA GLY A 30 -18.59 36.48 -11.68
C GLY A 30 -17.20 37.11 -11.82
N SER A 31 -16.18 36.31 -11.49
CA SER A 31 -14.93 36.32 -12.24
C SER A 31 -14.31 34.92 -12.22
N SER A 32 -14.08 34.40 -13.40
CA SER A 32 -13.39 33.16 -13.69
C SER A 32 -11.95 33.20 -13.19
N THR A 33 -11.59 32.37 -12.21
CA THR A 33 -10.26 31.74 -12.12
C THR A 33 -10.41 30.42 -11.39
N ASP A 34 -9.80 29.37 -11.93
CA ASP A 34 -9.64 28.06 -11.29
C ASP A 34 -9.34 28.25 -9.79
N SER A 35 -10.21 27.72 -8.93
CA SER A 35 -9.92 27.55 -7.52
C SER A 35 -8.80 26.53 -7.39
N LYS A 36 -7.55 27.01 -7.56
CA LYS A 36 -6.37 26.28 -7.12
C LYS A 36 -6.64 25.90 -5.68
N HIS A 37 -6.75 24.60 -5.41
CA HIS A 37 -6.78 24.08 -4.05
C HIS A 37 -5.55 24.61 -3.30
N VAL A 38 -5.72 25.69 -2.55
CA VAL A 38 -4.67 26.26 -1.72
C VAL A 38 -4.53 25.34 -0.52
N ARG A 39 -3.57 24.42 -0.60
CA ARG A 39 -3.12 23.67 0.58
C ARG A 39 -2.27 24.60 1.43
N LEU A 40 -2.62 24.72 2.71
CA LEU A 40 -1.75 25.33 3.72
C LEU A 40 -0.43 24.54 3.73
N TYR A 41 0.63 25.13 3.17
CA TYR A 41 1.96 24.54 3.11
C TYR A 41 2.77 25.05 4.29
N ASN A 42 3.11 24.16 5.23
CA ASN A 42 3.91 24.51 6.38
C ASN A 42 5.40 24.55 5.99
N PHE A 43 5.95 25.74 5.76
CA PHE A 43 7.36 25.91 5.38
C PHE A 43 8.35 25.45 6.47
N ARG A 44 7.91 25.25 7.72
CA ARG A 44 8.75 24.74 8.81
C ARG A 44 8.84 23.20 8.80
N HIS A 45 7.83 22.52 8.24
CA HIS A 45 7.81 21.07 8.04
C HIS A 45 7.39 20.78 6.60
N PRO A 46 8.32 20.82 5.63
CA PRO A 46 8.00 20.44 4.27
C PRO A 46 7.51 18.98 4.29
N ASP A 47 6.30 18.74 3.76
CA ASP A 47 5.72 17.40 3.61
C ASP A 47 6.57 16.55 2.66
N LYS A 48 7.68 16.01 3.17
CA LYS A 48 8.59 15.16 2.38
C LYS A 48 7.95 13.79 2.10
N PHE A 49 7.09 13.30 2.99
CA PHE A 49 6.31 12.09 2.77
C PHE A 49 4.91 12.45 2.27
N SER A 50 4.56 11.96 1.07
CA SER A 50 3.19 12.05 0.58
C SER A 50 2.25 11.16 1.41
N LYS A 51 0.95 11.49 1.45
CA LYS A 51 -0.06 10.62 2.08
C LYS A 51 -0.04 9.19 1.52
N SER A 52 0.26 9.03 0.22
CA SER A 52 0.41 7.70 -0.39
C SER A 52 1.62 6.91 0.12
N HIS A 53 2.73 7.58 0.46
CA HIS A 53 3.91 6.94 1.04
C HIS A 53 3.58 6.45 2.45
N LEU A 54 2.97 7.29 3.28
CA LEU A 54 2.57 6.92 4.65
C LEU A 54 1.60 5.75 4.65
N SER A 55 0.56 5.75 3.81
CA SER A 55 -0.35 4.59 3.70
C SER A 55 0.35 3.31 3.23
N THR A 56 1.39 3.42 2.39
CA THR A 56 2.16 2.24 1.97
C THR A 56 3.03 1.75 3.12
N MET A 57 3.60 2.66 3.90
CA MET A 57 4.33 2.31 5.12
C MET A 57 3.43 1.65 6.16
N GLU A 58 2.19 2.11 6.36
CA GLU A 58 1.19 1.44 7.21
C GLU A 58 1.04 -0.04 6.81
N LEU A 59 0.86 -0.32 5.52
CA LEU A 59 0.72 -1.69 5.01
C LEU A 59 1.98 -2.53 5.24
N ILE A 60 3.18 -1.95 5.10
CA ILE A 60 4.45 -2.64 5.40
C ILE A 60 4.52 -2.97 6.89
N TYR A 61 4.21 -2.01 7.76
CA TYR A 61 4.32 -2.17 9.20
C TYR A 61 3.21 -3.06 9.81
N GLU A 62 2.05 -3.16 9.17
CA GLU A 62 1.08 -4.23 9.43
C GLU A 62 1.59 -5.62 9.00
N GLY A 63 2.41 -5.71 7.95
CA GLY A 63 3.15 -6.92 7.60
C GLY A 63 4.22 -7.24 8.67
N PHE A 64 4.97 -6.22 9.07
CA PHE A 64 6.02 -6.31 10.08
C PHE A 64 5.50 -6.83 11.42
N SER A 65 4.35 -6.34 11.91
CA SER A 65 3.74 -6.80 13.16
C SER A 65 3.46 -8.32 13.16
N ARG A 66 3.05 -8.87 12.00
CA ARG A 66 2.85 -10.32 11.82
C ARG A 66 4.16 -11.09 11.81
N HIS A 67 5.20 -10.57 11.15
CA HIS A 67 6.53 -11.18 11.16
C HIS A 67 7.16 -11.16 12.56
N LEU A 68 7.00 -10.07 13.31
CA LEU A 68 7.47 -9.93 14.69
C LEU A 68 6.82 -10.92 15.63
N LYS A 69 5.50 -11.07 15.53
CA LYS A 69 4.76 -12.08 16.30
C LYS A 69 5.40 -13.45 16.16
N THR A 70 5.73 -13.84 14.93
CA THR A 70 6.37 -15.13 14.64
C THR A 70 7.81 -15.19 15.15
N ALA A 71 8.59 -14.13 14.93
CA ALA A 71 10.00 -14.08 15.29
C ALA A 71 10.25 -14.11 16.80
N LEU A 72 9.43 -13.39 17.58
CA LEU A 72 9.60 -13.26 19.03
C LEU A 72 8.88 -14.34 19.84
N PHE A 73 7.89 -15.02 19.27
CA PHE A 73 7.20 -16.13 19.92
C PHE A 73 8.15 -17.25 20.37
N VAL A 74 9.17 -17.56 19.56
CA VAL A 74 10.17 -18.60 19.85
C VAL A 74 10.95 -18.31 21.14
N TYR A 75 11.13 -17.03 21.47
CA TYR A 75 11.93 -16.57 22.60
C TYR A 75 11.10 -16.40 23.87
N VAL A 76 9.97 -15.70 23.77
CA VAL A 76 9.13 -15.38 24.93
C VAL A 76 8.24 -16.58 25.34
N ARG A 77 7.99 -17.52 24.42
CA ARG A 77 7.14 -18.72 24.61
C ARG A 77 5.73 -18.41 25.11
N GLN A 78 5.23 -17.21 24.81
CA GLN A 78 3.88 -16.75 25.10
C GLN A 78 3.32 -16.04 23.87
N SER A 79 2.00 -16.03 23.73
CA SER A 79 1.35 -15.28 22.65
C SER A 79 1.61 -13.78 22.83
N ILE A 80 2.35 -13.20 21.88
CA ILE A 80 2.56 -11.75 21.77
C ILE A 80 1.63 -11.22 20.69
N ASN A 81 0.95 -10.12 20.96
CA ASN A 81 0.19 -9.39 19.96
C ASN A 81 0.88 -8.06 19.68
N PHE A 82 1.13 -7.81 18.40
CA PHE A 82 1.66 -6.55 17.89
C PHE A 82 0.55 -5.87 17.09
N SER A 83 0.23 -4.63 17.42
CA SER A 83 -0.71 -3.79 16.67
C SER A 83 -0.01 -2.50 16.23
N LEU A 84 -0.17 -2.14 14.96
CA LEU A 84 0.30 -0.84 14.48
C LEU A 84 -0.61 0.24 15.08
N ALA A 85 -0.03 1.18 15.80
CA ALA A 85 -0.75 2.30 16.41
C ALA A 85 -0.87 3.46 15.42
N SER A 86 0.25 3.93 14.88
CA SER A 86 0.27 4.97 13.86
C SER A 86 1.55 4.95 13.02
N VAL A 87 1.48 5.58 11.84
CA VAL A 87 2.64 5.92 11.02
C VAL A 87 2.56 7.41 10.70
N GLU A 88 3.47 8.17 11.29
CA GLU A 88 3.45 9.64 11.25
C GLU A 88 4.78 10.18 10.75
N GLN A 89 4.76 11.37 10.16
CA GLN A 89 5.97 12.12 9.85
C GLN A 89 6.14 13.24 10.88
N GLN A 90 7.35 13.40 11.38
CA GLN A 90 7.73 14.45 12.33
C GLN A 90 9.19 14.84 12.10
N SER A 91 9.67 15.89 12.77
CA SER A 91 11.11 16.17 12.80
C SER A 91 11.84 15.14 13.67
N PHE A 92 13.14 14.95 13.41
CA PHE A 92 13.95 14.05 14.23
C PHE A 92 14.06 14.54 15.69
N GLU A 93 14.09 15.85 15.89
CA GLU A 93 14.08 16.47 17.23
C GLU A 93 12.81 16.12 18.01
N GLU A 94 11.63 16.33 17.43
CA GLU A 94 10.34 15.95 18.04
C GLU A 94 10.28 14.45 18.36
N TYR A 95 10.81 13.60 17.47
CA TYR A 95 10.91 12.18 17.73
C TYR A 95 11.77 11.90 18.96
N VAL A 96 13.00 12.44 19.03
CA VAL A 96 13.92 12.23 20.17
C VAL A 96 13.32 12.75 21.48
N GLU A 97 12.61 13.87 21.47
CA GLU A 97 11.92 14.43 22.63
C GLU A 97 10.73 13.59 23.10
N SER A 98 10.08 12.86 22.18
CA SER A 98 8.95 11.97 22.50
C SER A 98 9.37 10.67 23.21
N LEU A 99 10.67 10.32 23.18
CA LEU A 99 11.17 9.05 23.69
C LEU A 99 11.37 9.05 25.22
N PRO A 100 11.05 7.94 25.91
CA PRO A 100 11.35 7.82 27.32
C PRO A 100 12.87 7.77 27.55
N THR A 101 13.30 8.24 28.73
CA THR A 101 14.69 8.17 29.17
C THR A 101 14.77 7.45 30.52
N PRO A 102 15.49 6.32 30.63
CA PRO A 102 16.20 5.59 29.58
C PRO A 102 15.23 4.85 28.63
N SER A 103 15.68 4.48 27.42
CA SER A 103 15.00 3.54 26.51
C SER A 103 16.00 2.74 25.68
N SER A 104 15.65 1.56 25.18
CA SER A 104 16.56 0.77 24.34
C SER A 104 16.55 1.27 22.90
N LEU A 105 17.62 1.94 22.47
CA LEU A 105 17.71 2.61 21.17
C LEU A 105 18.75 1.93 20.29
N ILE A 106 18.28 1.26 19.25
CA ILE A 106 19.10 0.48 18.33
C ILE A 106 19.25 1.25 17.02
N THR A 107 20.45 1.78 16.78
CA THR A 107 20.78 2.37 15.49
C THR A 107 21.23 1.27 14.53
N PHE A 108 20.59 1.17 13.38
CA PHE A 108 20.92 0.18 12.35
C PHE A 108 21.12 0.83 10.98
N LYS A 109 21.98 0.23 10.17
CA LYS A 109 22.17 0.58 8.76
C LYS A 109 21.47 -0.44 7.88
N MET A 110 21.02 -0.01 6.71
CA MET A 110 20.49 -0.89 5.68
C MET A 110 21.47 -0.88 4.51
N LYS A 111 21.86 -2.05 4.03
CA LYS A 111 22.69 -2.16 2.83
C LYS A 111 22.01 -1.47 1.64
N ASP A 112 22.81 -0.84 0.79
CA ASP A 112 22.38 -0.11 -0.41
C ASP A 112 21.48 1.12 -0.17
N LEU A 113 21.24 1.49 1.10
CA LEU A 113 20.59 2.74 1.48
C LEU A 113 21.57 3.64 2.24
N PRO A 114 21.61 4.95 1.92
CA PRO A 114 22.47 5.89 2.64
C PRO A 114 21.96 6.09 4.08
N GLY A 115 22.85 6.43 5.00
CA GLY A 115 22.44 6.80 6.37
C GLY A 115 22.18 5.62 7.31
N SER A 116 21.42 5.88 8.38
CA SER A 116 21.01 4.88 9.37
C SER A 116 19.56 5.16 9.80
N ALA A 117 18.97 4.20 10.49
CA ALA A 117 17.63 4.25 11.06
C ALA A 117 17.68 3.88 12.55
N VAL A 118 16.60 4.15 13.27
CA VAL A 118 16.49 3.88 14.71
C VAL A 118 15.31 2.94 14.96
N LEU A 119 15.57 1.88 15.71
CA LEU A 119 14.57 1.03 16.33
C LEU A 119 14.60 1.35 17.82
N GLU A 120 13.47 1.73 18.39
CA GLU A 120 13.33 1.95 19.82
C GLU A 120 12.38 0.91 20.43
N ILE A 121 12.75 0.43 21.61
CA ILE A 121 11.96 -0.53 22.38
C ILE A 121 11.77 0.09 23.76
N SER A 122 10.51 0.32 24.14
CA SER A 122 10.20 0.98 25.39
C SER A 122 10.77 0.20 26.59
N PRO A 123 11.06 0.87 27.72
CA PRO A 123 11.61 0.20 28.89
C PRO A 123 10.71 -0.91 29.41
N GLU A 124 9.39 -0.71 29.39
CA GLU A 124 8.40 -1.68 29.82
C GLU A 124 8.52 -2.97 29.00
N LEU A 125 8.61 -2.84 27.67
CA LEU A 125 8.78 -3.97 26.77
C LEU A 125 10.17 -4.60 26.90
N THR A 126 11.20 -3.79 27.08
CA THR A 126 12.59 -4.25 27.27
C THR A 126 12.70 -5.16 28.49
N PHE A 127 12.24 -4.71 29.65
CA PHE A 127 12.30 -5.51 30.89
C PHE A 127 11.39 -6.73 30.84
N LEU A 128 10.23 -6.63 30.20
CA LEU A 128 9.33 -7.75 29.99
C LEU A 128 9.97 -8.88 29.17
N ILE A 129 10.68 -8.52 28.10
CA ILE A 129 11.44 -9.49 27.28
C ILE A 129 12.60 -10.07 28.08
N LEU A 130 13.33 -9.26 28.84
CA LEU A 130 14.45 -9.72 29.66
C LEU A 130 14.01 -10.72 30.73
N ASP A 131 12.97 -10.40 31.50
CA ASP A 131 12.48 -11.28 32.56
C ASP A 131 12.09 -12.65 31.99
N ARG A 132 11.36 -12.65 30.86
CA ARG A 132 10.96 -13.89 30.18
C ARG A 132 12.13 -14.70 29.65
N LEU A 133 13.14 -14.05 29.08
CA LEU A 133 14.35 -14.73 28.58
C LEU A 133 15.22 -15.31 29.71
N LEU A 134 15.17 -14.70 30.89
CA LEU A 134 15.88 -15.16 32.08
C LEU A 134 15.08 -16.17 32.92
N GLY A 135 13.86 -16.54 32.48
CA GLY A 135 13.03 -17.59 33.09
C GLY A 135 11.96 -17.09 34.05
N GLY A 136 11.73 -15.78 34.12
CA GLY A 136 10.68 -15.15 34.92
C GLY A 136 9.28 -15.25 34.32
N MET A 137 8.30 -14.72 35.05
CA MET A 137 6.88 -14.75 34.68
C MET A 137 6.45 -13.55 33.83
N GLY A 138 7.37 -12.66 33.44
CA GLY A 138 7.10 -11.45 32.66
C GLY A 138 6.13 -10.51 33.36
N ASP A 139 6.36 -10.26 34.64
CA ASP A 139 5.64 -9.21 35.35
C ASP A 139 6.15 -7.84 34.89
N GLN A 140 5.30 -6.82 35.06
CA GLN A 140 5.71 -5.45 34.75
C GLN A 140 6.91 -5.03 35.62
N PRO A 141 7.88 -4.29 35.05
CA PRO A 141 9.03 -3.85 35.80
C PRO A 141 8.60 -2.95 36.95
N THR A 142 9.05 -3.27 38.17
CA THR A 142 8.77 -2.48 39.37
C THR A 142 9.51 -1.13 39.36
N LYS A 143 10.57 -1.01 38.55
CA LYS A 143 11.35 0.22 38.33
C LYS A 143 12.06 0.19 36.98
N VAL A 144 11.96 1.29 36.24
CA VAL A 144 12.77 1.53 35.04
C VAL A 144 14.17 1.99 35.47
N ARG A 145 15.21 1.34 34.93
CA ARG A 145 16.62 1.65 35.17
C ARG A 145 17.45 1.43 33.90
N ASP A 146 18.71 1.86 33.92
CA ASP A 146 19.66 1.50 32.86
C ASP A 146 19.91 -0.01 32.80
N LEU A 147 20.18 -0.49 31.60
CA LEU A 147 20.52 -1.90 31.34
C LEU A 147 21.94 -2.22 31.81
N THR A 148 22.10 -3.40 32.38
CA THR A 148 23.41 -3.99 32.66
C THR A 148 24.05 -4.50 31.37
N GLU A 149 25.37 -4.71 31.37
CA GLU A 149 26.09 -5.24 30.19
C GLU A 149 25.50 -6.57 29.67
N ILE A 150 25.11 -7.47 30.58
CA ILE A 150 24.49 -8.76 30.23
C ILE A 150 23.14 -8.53 29.55
N GLU A 151 22.31 -7.64 30.11
CA GLU A 151 21.01 -7.29 29.54
C GLU A 151 21.16 -6.63 28.17
N THR A 152 22.14 -5.73 28.01
CA THR A 152 22.47 -5.10 26.71
C THR A 152 22.82 -6.14 25.64
N VAL A 153 23.59 -7.18 26.00
CA VAL A 153 23.91 -8.28 25.07
C VAL A 153 22.67 -9.07 24.69
N ILE A 154 21.76 -9.31 25.63
CA ILE A 154 20.50 -10.02 25.36
C ILE A 154 19.60 -9.17 24.44
N ILE A 155 19.41 -7.88 24.76
CA ILE A 155 18.60 -6.97 23.96
C ILE A 155 19.17 -6.80 22.55
N ARG A 156 20.49 -6.77 22.39
CA ARG A 156 21.12 -6.77 21.07
C ARG A 156 20.71 -7.99 20.24
N LYS A 157 20.76 -9.20 20.80
CA LYS A 157 20.34 -10.43 20.12
C LYS A 157 18.85 -10.42 19.76
N VAL A 158 18.00 -9.91 20.65
CA VAL A 158 16.56 -9.73 20.37
C VAL A 158 16.36 -8.75 19.23
N SER A 159 17.10 -7.64 19.25
CA SER A 159 17.04 -6.60 18.22
C SER A 159 17.46 -7.13 16.84
N GLU A 160 18.47 -8.00 16.77
CA GLU A 160 18.83 -8.69 15.52
C GLU A 160 17.65 -9.48 14.94
N ARG A 161 16.87 -10.15 15.80
CA ARG A 161 15.66 -10.89 15.36
C ARG A 161 14.53 -9.97 14.92
N ILE A 162 14.34 -8.84 15.60
CA ILE A 162 13.41 -7.79 15.18
C ILE A 162 13.82 -7.27 13.79
N LEU A 163 15.12 -7.03 13.56
CA LEU A 163 15.63 -6.58 12.26
C LEU A 163 15.51 -7.64 11.16
N MET A 164 15.60 -8.95 11.49
CA MET A 164 15.27 -10.00 10.53
C MET A 164 13.80 -9.95 10.10
N ALA A 165 12.87 -9.71 11.05
CA ALA A 165 11.46 -9.50 10.73
C ALA A 165 11.24 -8.23 9.91
N PHE A 166 12.04 -7.18 10.14
CA PHE A 166 12.01 -5.95 9.37
C PHE A 166 12.41 -6.21 7.91
N ARG A 167 13.51 -6.94 7.68
CA ARG A 167 13.90 -7.37 6.32
C ARG A 167 12.78 -8.12 5.61
N MET A 168 12.12 -9.06 6.30
CA MET A 168 11.01 -9.81 5.73
C MET A 168 9.87 -8.88 5.27
N ALA A 169 9.49 -7.90 6.10
CA ALA A 169 8.43 -6.96 5.77
C ALA A 169 8.77 -6.05 4.58
N TRP A 170 10.04 -5.67 4.44
CA TRP A 170 10.52 -4.79 3.37
C TRP A 170 10.87 -5.51 2.07
N SER A 171 11.06 -6.84 2.12
CA SER A 171 11.50 -7.66 0.97
C SER A 171 10.66 -7.50 -0.30
N GLU A 172 9.37 -7.20 -0.18
CA GLU A 172 8.45 -6.98 -1.29
C GLU A 172 8.72 -5.66 -2.05
N ILE A 173 9.40 -4.69 -1.43
CA ILE A 173 9.69 -3.37 -2.00
C ILE A 173 11.17 -3.26 -2.34
N HIS A 174 12.02 -3.65 -1.40
CA HIS A 174 13.46 -3.59 -1.53
C HIS A 174 14.09 -4.58 -0.57
N ASP A 175 15.04 -5.37 -1.07
CA ASP A 175 15.83 -6.25 -0.20
C ASP A 175 16.76 -5.40 0.66
N VAL A 176 16.30 -5.08 1.87
CA VAL A 176 17.06 -4.37 2.87
C VAL A 176 17.82 -5.39 3.72
N GLU A 177 19.13 -5.23 3.84
CA GLU A 177 19.95 -6.02 4.77
C GLU A 177 20.29 -5.15 6.00
N PRO A 178 19.49 -5.19 7.07
CA PRO A 178 19.74 -4.38 8.25
C PRO A 178 20.86 -4.96 9.11
N SER A 179 21.77 -4.09 9.57
CA SER A 179 22.85 -4.44 10.50
C SER A 179 22.93 -3.42 11.64
N ILE A 180 23.03 -3.90 12.88
CA ILE A 180 23.14 -3.03 14.07
C ILE A 180 24.49 -2.30 14.07
N LYS A 181 24.45 -0.97 14.21
CA LYS A 181 25.63 -0.11 14.37
C LYS A 181 25.95 0.13 15.84
N SER A 182 24.94 0.52 16.62
CA SER A 182 25.08 0.82 18.05
C SER A 182 23.78 0.56 18.80
N LEU A 183 23.89 0.43 20.12
CA LEU A 183 22.77 0.35 21.05
C LEU A 183 23.05 1.37 22.15
N GLU A 184 22.16 2.34 22.29
CA GLU A 184 22.23 3.41 23.28
C GLU A 184 21.03 3.33 24.22
N THR A 185 21.17 3.85 25.45
CA THR A 185 20.04 3.94 26.40
C THR A 185 19.46 5.34 26.52
N ASN A 186 20.19 6.36 26.05
CA ASN A 186 19.82 7.76 26.17
C ASN A 186 19.49 8.35 24.78
N PRO A 187 18.25 8.82 24.54
CA PRO A 187 17.84 9.45 23.27
C PRO A 187 18.75 10.59 22.81
N GLN A 188 19.31 11.37 23.74
CA GLN A 188 20.16 12.52 23.45
C GLN A 188 21.52 12.15 22.82
N LEU A 189 21.92 10.87 22.87
CA LEU A 189 23.13 10.37 22.23
C LEU A 189 22.89 9.97 20.76
N LEU A 190 21.64 9.94 20.30
CA LEU A 190 21.31 9.61 18.91
C LEU A 190 21.70 10.75 17.97
N GLN A 191 22.80 10.58 17.25
CA GLN A 191 23.23 11.49 16.18
C GLN A 191 23.19 10.79 14.82
N VAL A 192 21.97 10.43 14.39
CA VAL A 192 21.76 9.72 13.12
C VAL A 192 21.59 10.68 11.96
N VAL A 193 20.81 11.75 12.16
CA VAL A 193 20.52 12.80 11.20
C VAL A 193 20.45 14.16 11.91
N PRO A 194 20.49 15.29 11.18
CA PRO A 194 20.27 16.60 11.77
C PRO A 194 18.89 16.70 12.47
N PRO A 195 18.75 17.50 13.54
CA PRO A 195 17.49 17.60 14.32
C PRO A 195 16.26 18.01 13.46
N ASN A 196 16.45 18.91 12.50
CA ASN A 196 15.40 19.40 11.61
C ASN A 196 15.06 18.44 10.45
N GLU A 197 15.71 17.28 10.34
CA GLU A 197 15.43 16.33 9.28
C GLU A 197 14.08 15.65 9.51
N ILE A 198 13.29 15.48 8.43
CA ILE A 198 11.98 14.84 8.51
C ILE A 198 12.16 13.32 8.56
N VAL A 199 11.50 12.68 9.51
CA VAL A 199 11.54 11.24 9.74
C VAL A 199 10.12 10.66 9.73
N ALA A 200 9.99 9.46 9.18
CA ALA A 200 8.77 8.67 9.29
C ALA A 200 8.90 7.71 10.48
N THR A 201 7.97 7.82 11.44
CA THR A 201 7.95 7.00 12.65
C THR A 201 6.75 6.07 12.60
N ALA A 202 7.00 4.77 12.69
CA ALA A 202 5.96 3.77 12.85
C ALA A 202 5.95 3.28 14.30
N THR A 203 4.83 3.50 15.00
CA THR A 203 4.67 3.12 16.41
C THR A 203 3.83 1.86 16.50
N LEU A 204 4.34 0.85 17.18
CA LEU A 204 3.66 -0.42 17.45
C LEU A 204 3.38 -0.55 18.94
N GLU A 205 2.12 -0.86 19.25
CA GLU A 205 1.73 -1.32 20.57
C GLU A 205 1.96 -2.84 20.68
N VAL A 206 2.49 -3.26 21.82
CA VAL A 206 2.83 -4.65 22.10
C VAL A 206 2.12 -5.11 23.35
N ARG A 207 1.45 -6.25 23.27
CA ARG A 207 0.77 -6.91 24.40
C ARG A 207 1.28 -8.32 24.59
N ILE A 208 1.76 -8.62 25.80
CA ILE A 208 2.24 -9.95 26.22
C ILE A 208 1.53 -10.32 27.52
N GLY A 209 0.57 -11.24 27.44
CA GLY A 209 -0.30 -11.52 28.59
C GLY A 209 -1.10 -10.28 28.99
N GLU A 210 -0.94 -9.83 30.23
CA GLU A 210 -1.55 -8.61 30.76
C GLU A 210 -0.65 -7.37 30.65
N ALA A 211 0.63 -7.56 30.33
CA ALA A 211 1.58 -6.46 30.20
C ALA A 211 1.51 -5.81 28.82
N THR A 212 1.65 -4.49 28.81
CA THR A 212 1.67 -3.63 27.62
C THR A 212 3.03 -2.95 27.50
N GLY A 213 3.49 -2.74 26.27
CA GLY A 213 4.67 -1.94 25.97
C GLY A 213 4.57 -1.35 24.56
N ALA A 214 5.55 -0.54 24.19
CA ALA A 214 5.60 0.09 22.88
C ALA A 214 6.95 -0.16 22.20
N MET A 215 6.95 -0.04 20.88
CA MET A 215 8.14 -0.10 20.05
C MET A 215 7.95 0.83 18.87
N SER A 216 8.98 1.59 18.52
CA SER A 216 8.92 2.49 17.38
C SER A 216 10.06 2.23 16.38
N VAL A 217 9.76 2.41 15.10
CA VAL A 217 10.77 2.38 14.03
C VAL A 217 10.79 3.74 13.36
N CYS A 218 11.92 4.43 13.47
CA CYS A 218 12.16 5.74 12.90
C CYS A 218 13.08 5.63 11.67
N LEU A 219 12.54 6.04 10.52
CA LEU A 219 13.22 6.04 9.24
C LEU A 219 13.37 7.48 8.72
N PRO A 220 14.60 8.01 8.68
CA PRO A 220 14.83 9.33 8.10
C PRO A 220 14.53 9.36 6.60
N TYR A 221 14.00 10.48 6.11
CA TYR A 221 13.69 10.66 4.70
C TYR A 221 14.93 10.47 3.81
N LEU A 222 16.07 11.04 4.21
CA LEU A 222 17.35 10.89 3.49
C LEU A 222 17.76 9.43 3.27
N THR A 223 17.45 8.56 4.23
CA THR A 223 17.74 7.12 4.14
C THR A 223 16.85 6.42 3.12
N LEU A 224 15.64 6.92 2.92
CA LEU A 224 14.63 6.30 2.06
C LEU A 224 14.51 6.96 0.68
N GLU A 225 15.26 8.04 0.39
CA GLU A 225 15.15 8.81 -0.85
C GLU A 225 15.24 7.92 -2.10
N SER A 226 16.16 6.95 -2.12
CA SER A 226 16.35 6.02 -3.25
C SER A 226 15.21 5.01 -3.44
N VAL A 227 14.41 4.75 -2.40
CA VAL A 227 13.28 3.81 -2.43
C VAL A 227 11.92 4.49 -2.43
N MET A 228 11.87 5.83 -2.28
CA MET A 228 10.64 6.62 -2.35
C MET A 228 9.76 6.30 -3.58
N PRO A 229 10.31 6.19 -4.82
CA PRO A 229 9.48 5.89 -5.99
C PRO A 229 8.76 4.53 -5.88
N LYS A 230 9.38 3.54 -5.23
CA LYS A 230 8.84 2.19 -5.04
C LYS A 230 7.77 2.12 -3.94
N LEU A 231 7.77 3.08 -3.03
CA LEU A 231 6.78 3.22 -1.96
C LEU A 231 5.47 3.87 -2.42
N SER A 232 5.32 4.14 -3.72
CA SER A 232 4.05 4.58 -4.30
C SER A 232 3.09 3.39 -4.45
N ARG A 233 1.82 3.57 -4.06
CA ARG A 233 0.79 2.51 -4.13
C ARG A 233 0.70 1.85 -5.52
N GLN A 234 0.90 2.60 -6.59
CA GLN A 234 0.84 2.08 -7.95
C GLN A 234 1.94 1.05 -8.21
N VAL A 235 3.15 1.27 -7.67
CA VAL A 235 4.28 0.34 -7.76
C VAL A 235 4.13 -0.82 -6.76
N TRP A 236 3.57 -0.58 -5.57
CA TRP A 236 3.34 -1.67 -4.60
C TRP A 236 2.22 -2.63 -5.03
N PHE A 237 1.15 -2.10 -5.63
CA PHE A 237 0.12 -2.94 -6.26
C PHE A 237 0.71 -3.69 -7.46
N SER A 238 1.46 -3.04 -8.36
CA SER A 238 2.09 -3.75 -9.48
C SER A 238 3.12 -4.78 -9.02
N ALA A 239 3.90 -4.51 -7.97
CA ALA A 239 4.86 -5.46 -7.38
C ALA A 239 4.15 -6.65 -6.71
N LYS A 240 3.02 -6.43 -6.01
CA LYS A 240 2.15 -7.52 -5.52
C LYS A 240 1.56 -8.37 -6.65
N PHE A 241 1.38 -7.80 -7.84
CA PHE A 241 0.95 -8.51 -9.05
C PHE A 241 2.12 -9.15 -9.83
N GLU A 242 3.36 -8.70 -9.65
CA GLU A 242 4.54 -9.30 -10.31
C GLU A 242 5.22 -10.40 -9.48
N ASN A 243 5.20 -10.35 -8.14
CA ASN A 243 5.95 -11.27 -7.26
C ASN A 243 5.17 -12.49 -6.73
N LYS A 244 4.13 -12.93 -7.41
CA LYS A 244 3.58 -14.29 -7.17
C LYS A 244 3.57 -15.12 -8.44
N ASP A 245 4.51 -16.06 -8.50
CA ASP A 245 4.48 -17.27 -9.36
C ASP A 245 3.16 -18.06 -9.31
N GLY A 246 2.24 -17.73 -8.39
CA GLY A 246 0.86 -18.22 -8.40
C GLY A 246 0.05 -17.76 -9.62
N GLU A 247 0.32 -16.59 -10.19
CA GLU A 247 -0.50 -16.06 -11.29
C GLU A 247 -0.10 -16.65 -12.66
N LYS A 248 1.11 -17.17 -12.86
CA LYS A 248 1.40 -17.96 -14.07
C LYS A 248 0.62 -19.28 -14.06
N ALA A 249 0.47 -19.93 -12.91
CA ALA A 249 -0.32 -21.15 -12.76
C ALA A 249 -1.82 -20.86 -12.86
N GLU A 250 -2.31 -19.76 -12.28
CA GLU A 250 -3.73 -19.39 -12.32
C GLU A 250 -4.13 -18.79 -13.67
N ASN A 251 -3.35 -17.88 -14.27
CA ASN A 251 -3.60 -17.41 -15.64
C ASN A 251 -3.40 -18.50 -16.68
N SER A 252 -2.50 -19.47 -16.49
CA SER A 252 -2.43 -20.63 -17.41
C SER A 252 -3.60 -21.59 -17.22
N ARG A 253 -4.11 -21.78 -16.00
CA ARG A 253 -5.33 -22.55 -15.73
C ARG A 253 -6.57 -21.83 -16.27
N ILE A 254 -6.68 -20.51 -16.07
CA ILE A 254 -7.77 -19.69 -16.58
C ILE A 254 -7.69 -19.59 -18.11
N ARG A 255 -6.53 -19.30 -18.71
CA ARG A 255 -6.34 -19.37 -20.17
C ARG A 255 -6.61 -20.78 -20.69
N GLY A 256 -6.15 -21.81 -19.99
CA GLY A 256 -6.41 -23.21 -20.32
C GLY A 256 -7.91 -23.54 -20.28
N ASN A 257 -8.64 -23.05 -19.30
CA ASN A 257 -10.08 -23.24 -19.18
C ASN A 257 -10.86 -22.42 -20.21
N ILE A 258 -10.49 -21.16 -20.45
CA ILE A 258 -11.07 -20.30 -21.49
C ILE A 258 -10.83 -20.89 -22.89
N SER A 259 -9.64 -21.44 -23.15
CA SER A 259 -9.33 -22.08 -24.44
C SER A 259 -10.17 -23.34 -24.72
N LYS A 260 -10.72 -23.97 -23.69
CA LYS A 260 -11.61 -25.14 -23.79
C LYS A 260 -13.08 -24.76 -23.98
N VAL A 261 -13.44 -23.49 -23.83
CA VAL A 261 -14.82 -23.02 -24.05
C VAL A 261 -15.16 -23.15 -25.52
N LYS A 262 -16.12 -24.02 -25.83
CA LYS A 262 -16.64 -24.18 -27.18
C LYS A 262 -17.58 -23.02 -27.49
N LEU A 263 -17.24 -22.22 -28.48
CA LEU A 263 -18.10 -21.16 -29.00
C LEU A 263 -18.80 -21.63 -30.28
N PRO A 264 -20.10 -21.35 -30.45
CA PRO A 264 -20.79 -21.66 -31.68
C PRO A 264 -20.23 -20.80 -32.82
N VAL A 265 -19.85 -21.46 -33.91
CA VAL A 265 -19.39 -20.82 -35.14
C VAL A 265 -20.46 -21.03 -36.21
N SER A 266 -20.93 -19.94 -36.81
CA SER A 266 -21.88 -19.97 -37.91
C SER A 266 -21.37 -19.14 -39.08
N ILE A 267 -21.80 -19.50 -40.28
CA ILE A 267 -21.42 -18.82 -41.52
C ILE A 267 -22.69 -18.21 -42.10
N GLU A 268 -22.67 -16.90 -42.32
CA GLU A 268 -23.76 -16.19 -42.98
C GLU A 268 -23.43 -16.10 -44.47
N LEU A 269 -24.12 -16.93 -45.27
CA LEU A 269 -23.95 -16.99 -46.73
C LEU A 269 -24.52 -15.75 -47.44
N GLY A 270 -25.47 -15.06 -46.80
CA GLY A 270 -26.11 -13.86 -47.32
C GLY A 270 -27.46 -13.65 -46.65
N ARG A 271 -28.06 -12.48 -46.90
CA ARG A 271 -29.40 -12.13 -46.45
C ARG A 271 -30.32 -11.97 -47.65
N THR A 272 -31.60 -12.13 -47.41
CA THR A 272 -32.64 -11.84 -48.39
C THR A 272 -33.83 -11.24 -47.68
N LYS A 273 -34.67 -10.51 -48.42
CA LYS A 273 -35.95 -10.01 -47.93
C LYS A 273 -37.04 -10.67 -48.75
N ILE A 274 -37.92 -11.41 -48.09
CA ILE A 274 -39.06 -12.09 -48.70
C ILE A 274 -40.33 -11.64 -48.01
N SER A 275 -41.45 -11.63 -48.74
CA SER A 275 -42.75 -11.33 -48.14
C SER A 275 -43.20 -12.51 -47.26
N ILE A 276 -44.07 -12.24 -46.28
CA ILE A 276 -44.62 -13.29 -45.40
C ILE A 276 -45.40 -14.33 -46.24
N ASN A 277 -46.09 -13.89 -47.29
CA ASN A 277 -46.84 -14.79 -48.16
C ASN A 277 -45.92 -15.74 -48.92
N ASP A 278 -44.80 -15.25 -49.46
CA ASP A 278 -43.83 -16.08 -50.18
C ASP A 278 -43.15 -17.07 -49.23
N LEU A 279 -42.83 -16.66 -48.00
CA LEU A 279 -42.27 -17.52 -46.97
C LEU A 279 -43.19 -18.72 -46.66
N LEU A 280 -44.51 -18.50 -46.60
CA LEU A 280 -45.50 -19.56 -46.33
C LEU A 280 -45.68 -20.52 -47.52
N GLN A 281 -45.33 -20.09 -48.73
CA GLN A 281 -45.50 -20.88 -49.95
C GLN A 281 -44.25 -21.67 -50.36
N LEU A 282 -43.12 -21.49 -49.66
CA LEU A 282 -41.85 -22.17 -49.95
C LEU A 282 -41.96 -23.69 -49.89
N LYS A 283 -41.46 -24.36 -50.93
CA LYS A 283 -41.40 -25.82 -51.06
C LYS A 283 -39.98 -26.31 -51.35
N PRO A 284 -39.66 -27.57 -51.01
CA PRO A 284 -38.39 -28.17 -51.42
C PRO A 284 -38.22 -28.10 -52.94
N GLY A 285 -37.16 -27.42 -53.40
CA GLY A 285 -36.90 -27.17 -54.82
C GLY A 285 -36.88 -25.69 -55.19
N ASP A 286 -37.42 -24.82 -54.33
CA ASP A 286 -37.42 -23.38 -54.58
C ASP A 286 -36.03 -22.76 -54.39
N SER A 287 -35.67 -21.83 -55.27
CA SER A 287 -34.40 -21.11 -55.23
C SER A 287 -34.56 -19.74 -54.58
N ILE A 288 -33.80 -19.49 -53.52
CA ILE A 288 -33.79 -18.19 -52.82
C ILE A 288 -32.56 -17.40 -53.25
N GLN A 289 -32.78 -16.23 -53.84
CA GLN A 289 -31.69 -15.32 -54.20
C GLN A 289 -31.21 -14.56 -52.95
N LEU A 290 -29.91 -14.63 -52.69
CA LEU A 290 -29.23 -13.92 -51.60
C LEU A 290 -28.61 -12.62 -52.12
N ASP A 291 -28.36 -11.67 -51.20
CA ASP A 291 -27.71 -10.39 -51.47
C ASP A 291 -26.18 -10.48 -51.66
N THR A 292 -25.60 -11.67 -51.44
CA THR A 292 -24.15 -11.89 -51.46
C THR A 292 -23.75 -12.66 -52.72
N PRO A 293 -22.89 -12.11 -53.59
CA PRO A 293 -22.46 -12.78 -54.80
C PRO A 293 -21.52 -13.96 -54.49
N ALA A 294 -21.58 -15.01 -55.32
CA ALA A 294 -20.87 -16.27 -55.08
C ALA A 294 -19.34 -16.16 -54.95
N ASN A 295 -18.75 -15.10 -55.51
CA ASN A 295 -17.30 -14.85 -55.49
C ASN A 295 -16.86 -13.88 -54.38
N HIS A 296 -17.75 -13.46 -53.49
CA HIS A 296 -17.40 -12.59 -52.37
C HIS A 296 -17.21 -13.38 -51.08
N ASP A 297 -16.43 -12.79 -50.18
CA ASP A 297 -16.19 -13.37 -48.86
C ASP A 297 -17.48 -13.35 -48.03
N VAL A 298 -17.83 -14.50 -47.46
CA VAL A 298 -18.91 -14.69 -46.50
C VAL A 298 -18.45 -14.35 -45.09
N ARG A 299 -19.40 -13.97 -44.23
CA ARG A 299 -19.12 -13.56 -42.84
C ARG A 299 -19.13 -14.80 -41.94
N VAL A 300 -18.06 -14.97 -41.17
CA VAL A 300 -17.96 -16.00 -40.13
C VAL A 300 -18.25 -15.35 -38.79
N LEU A 301 -19.33 -15.80 -38.16
CA LEU A 301 -19.77 -15.34 -36.87
C LEU A 301 -19.30 -16.31 -35.79
N VAL A 302 -18.67 -15.78 -34.75
CA VAL A 302 -18.36 -16.50 -33.53
C VAL A 302 -19.27 -15.94 -32.45
N ASN A 303 -20.19 -16.76 -31.95
CA ASN A 303 -21.20 -16.35 -30.97
C ASN A 303 -22.00 -15.10 -31.40
N GLY A 304 -22.42 -15.05 -32.67
CA GLY A 304 -23.23 -13.96 -33.21
C GLY A 304 -22.48 -12.67 -33.56
N ARG A 305 -21.16 -12.60 -33.36
CA ARG A 305 -20.33 -11.46 -33.80
C ARG A 305 -19.42 -11.86 -34.96
N ILE A 306 -19.32 -10.98 -35.96
CA ILE A 306 -18.42 -11.19 -37.10
C ILE A 306 -16.98 -11.16 -36.60
N LYS A 307 -16.20 -12.20 -36.92
CA LYS A 307 -14.78 -12.29 -36.57
C LYS A 307 -13.86 -12.57 -37.75
N PHE A 308 -14.38 -13.22 -38.79
CA PHE A 308 -13.60 -13.48 -39.99
C PHE A 308 -14.45 -13.30 -41.24
N TYR A 309 -13.76 -13.04 -42.34
CA TYR A 309 -14.27 -13.20 -43.69
C TYR A 309 -13.66 -14.48 -44.28
N ALA A 310 -14.46 -15.23 -45.03
CA ALA A 310 -14.04 -16.51 -45.57
C ALA A 310 -14.66 -16.78 -46.93
N GLN A 311 -14.05 -17.66 -47.73
CA GLN A 311 -14.62 -18.14 -48.99
C GLN A 311 -15.23 -19.52 -48.80
N PRO A 312 -16.49 -19.75 -49.23
CA PRO A 312 -17.11 -21.06 -49.18
C PRO A 312 -16.45 -22.01 -50.19
N GLY A 313 -16.34 -23.27 -49.81
CA GLY A 313 -15.74 -24.31 -50.63
C GLY A 313 -16.05 -25.71 -50.11
N VAL A 314 -15.33 -26.70 -50.63
CA VAL A 314 -15.51 -28.11 -50.28
C VAL A 314 -14.15 -28.71 -49.99
N ILE A 315 -14.03 -29.42 -48.85
CA ILE A 315 -12.88 -30.25 -48.53
C ILE A 315 -13.33 -31.72 -48.56
N GLY A 316 -12.89 -32.44 -49.60
CA GLY A 316 -13.32 -33.82 -49.85
C GLY A 316 -14.83 -33.90 -50.14
N LYS A 317 -15.59 -34.50 -49.22
CA LYS A 317 -17.07 -34.59 -49.28
C LYS A 317 -17.80 -33.65 -48.33
N ARG A 318 -17.08 -32.75 -47.64
CA ARG A 318 -17.65 -31.86 -46.62
C ARG A 318 -17.59 -30.40 -47.08
N LEU A 319 -18.67 -29.67 -46.85
CA LEU A 319 -18.68 -28.21 -46.98
C LEU A 319 -17.67 -27.61 -46.00
N ALA A 320 -16.90 -26.64 -46.49
CA ALA A 320 -15.86 -25.98 -45.73
C ALA A 320 -15.80 -24.49 -46.10
N VAL A 321 -15.11 -23.71 -45.27
CA VAL A 321 -14.81 -22.31 -45.56
C VAL A 321 -13.33 -22.05 -45.35
N LYS A 322 -12.71 -21.29 -46.25
CA LYS A 322 -11.31 -20.86 -46.15
C LYS A 322 -11.28 -19.42 -45.65
N THR A 323 -10.74 -19.18 -44.45
CA THR A 323 -10.60 -17.82 -43.90
C THR A 323 -9.65 -16.99 -44.76
N THR A 324 -10.11 -15.84 -45.23
CA THR A 324 -9.35 -14.90 -46.06
C THR A 324 -8.73 -13.79 -45.23
N ARG A 325 -9.54 -13.16 -44.36
CA ARG A 325 -9.09 -12.07 -43.48
C ARG A 325 -9.83 -12.06 -42.15
N VAL A 326 -9.20 -11.45 -41.14
CA VAL A 326 -9.81 -11.18 -39.83
C VAL A 326 -10.69 -9.93 -39.95
N ALA A 327 -11.87 -9.96 -39.34
CA ALA A 327 -12.72 -8.78 -39.22
C ALA A 327 -12.33 -8.02 -37.95
N ASP A 328 -12.25 -6.68 -38.04
CA ASP A 328 -11.97 -5.79 -36.91
C ASP A 328 -13.02 -5.92 -35.78
#